data_AF-A0A2M7LKQ1-F1
#
_entry.id   AF-A0A2M7LKQ1-F1
#
_cell.length_a   1.000
_cell.length_b   1.000
_cell.length_c   1.000
_cell.angle_alpha   90.00
_cell.angle_beta   90.00
_cell.angle_gamma   90.00
#
_symmetry.space_group_name_H-M   'P 1'
#
loop_
_entity.id
_entity.type
_entity.pdbx_description
1 polymer ?
#
loop_
_entity_poly.entity_id
_entity_poly.type
_entity_poly.pdbx_seq_one_letter_code
_entity_poly.pdbx_strand_id
1 'polypeptide(L)'
;PTVIGTAISDYLSKSFSHIFELDFTSGMENKFDEIAEGKEDAISVLDDFYKPFLIELEEKKKEAGMIQIKEETNEKCPKCGKPMAIRFSKFGKFYACSGYPECKTTKPFLFVVKNRKCPKCAGDIVVKFTKTRKKFYGCSNYPTCDFSAWALNKIQETVKPDEKKTSS
;
A
#
# COMPACT_ATOMS: atom_id res chain seq x y z
N PRO A 1 10.51 -7.29 0.46
CA PRO A 1 9.87 -6.10 1.07
C PRO A 1 9.14 -5.23 0.01
N THR A 2 7.98 -4.65 0.36
CA THR A 2 7.29 -3.66 -0.50
C THR A 2 7.81 -2.26 -0.19
N VAL A 3 7.71 -1.31 -1.14
CA VAL A 3 8.14 0.09 -0.93
C VAL A 3 7.47 0.71 0.31
N ILE A 4 6.18 0.42 0.52
CA ILE A 4 5.46 0.83 1.74
C ILE A 4 5.97 0.10 2.98
N GLY A 5 6.25 -1.19 2.89
CA GLY A 5 6.79 -1.97 4.00
C GLY A 5 8.14 -1.44 4.45
N THR A 6 9.04 -1.12 3.51
CA THR A 6 10.33 -0.49 3.81
C THR A 6 10.14 0.89 4.43
N ALA A 7 9.32 1.76 3.85
CA ALA A 7 9.11 3.10 4.40
C ALA A 7 8.46 3.10 5.80
N ILE A 8 7.55 2.14 6.07
CA ILE A 8 6.98 1.94 7.41
C ILE A 8 8.05 1.42 8.36
N SER A 9 8.82 0.41 7.95
CA SER A 9 9.89 -0.15 8.77
C SER A 9 10.92 0.92 9.15
N ASP A 10 11.40 1.70 8.18
CA ASP A 10 12.36 2.77 8.40
C ASP A 10 11.79 3.84 9.35
N TYR A 11 10.52 4.21 9.17
CA TYR A 11 9.85 5.17 10.04
C TYR A 11 9.74 4.66 11.48
N LEU A 12 9.32 3.41 11.67
CA LEU A 12 9.14 2.81 12.99
C LEU A 12 10.49 2.61 13.68
N SER A 13 11.48 2.06 12.99
CA SER A 13 12.83 1.87 13.52
C SER A 13 13.51 3.19 13.86
N LYS A 14 13.25 4.28 13.11
CA LYS A 14 13.76 5.61 13.45
C LYS A 14 13.00 6.26 14.61
N SER A 15 11.69 6.04 14.69
CA SER A 15 10.85 6.67 15.71
C SER A 15 10.97 6.00 17.07
N PHE A 16 11.21 4.69 17.10
CA PHE A 16 11.17 3.84 18.29
C PHE A 16 12.37 2.87 18.32
N SER A 17 13.59 3.36 18.13
CA SER A 17 14.77 2.52 17.88
C SER A 17 14.98 1.42 18.93
N HIS A 18 14.82 1.76 20.21
CA HIS A 18 15.02 0.84 21.33
C HIS A 18 14.06 -0.37 21.30
N ILE A 19 12.86 -0.26 20.72
CA ILE A 19 11.90 -1.38 20.62
C ILE A 19 12.32 -2.36 19.52
N PHE A 20 13.03 -1.88 18.49
CA PHE A 20 13.47 -2.69 17.35
C PHE A 20 14.89 -3.26 17.53
N GLU A 21 15.52 -3.02 18.68
CA GLU A 21 16.80 -3.62 19.03
C GLU A 21 16.62 -5.08 19.46
N LEU A 22 17.60 -5.92 19.12
CA LEU A 22 17.59 -7.34 19.48
C LEU A 22 17.57 -7.53 21.00
N ASP A 23 18.26 -6.66 21.73
CA ASP A 23 18.36 -6.71 23.20
C ASP A 23 16.98 -6.53 23.85
N PHE A 24 16.15 -5.61 23.33
CA PHE A 24 14.78 -5.43 23.82
C PHE A 24 13.93 -6.68 23.62
N THR A 25 14.01 -7.29 22.44
CA THR A 25 13.26 -8.51 22.14
C THR A 25 13.68 -9.65 23.07
N SER A 26 14.99 -9.84 23.25
CA SER A 26 15.50 -10.87 24.16
C SER A 26 15.11 -10.62 25.62
N GLY A 27 15.12 -9.36 26.08
CA GLY A 27 14.70 -8.99 27.42
C GLY A 27 13.20 -9.20 27.65
N MET A 28 12.36 -8.97 26.64
CA MET A 28 10.92 -9.19 26.74
C MET A 28 10.57 -10.69 26.83
N GLU A 29 11.24 -11.54 26.05
CA GLU A 29 11.05 -12.99 26.14
C GLU A 29 11.45 -13.53 27.52
N ASN A 30 12.59 -13.08 28.09
CA ASN A 30 12.98 -13.47 29.44
C ASN A 30 11.93 -13.08 30.49
N LYS A 31 11.35 -11.88 30.38
CA LYS A 31 10.26 -11.45 31.27
C LYS A 31 9.00 -12.31 31.11
N PHE A 32 8.70 -12.79 29.90
CA PHE A 32 7.59 -13.71 29.68
C PHE A 32 7.84 -15.07 30.33
N ASP A 33 9.07 -15.57 30.30
CA ASP A 33 9.45 -16.80 31.01
C ASP A 33 9.34 -16.62 32.54
N GLU A 34 9.79 -15.48 33.07
CA GLU A 34 9.68 -15.16 34.50
C GLU A 34 8.21 -15.07 34.97
N ILE A 35 7.31 -14.54 34.15
CA ILE A 35 5.87 -14.55 34.41
C ILE A 35 5.35 -15.99 34.45
N ALA A 36 5.74 -16.83 33.48
CA ALA A 36 5.31 -18.22 33.41
C ALA A 36 5.76 -19.03 34.64
N GLU A 37 6.93 -18.69 35.20
CA GLU A 37 7.47 -19.27 36.43
C GLU A 37 6.93 -18.62 37.72
N GLY A 38 6.09 -17.58 37.62
CA GLY A 38 5.51 -16.86 38.75
C GLY A 38 6.51 -15.96 39.51
N LYS A 39 7.62 -15.59 38.87
CA LYS A 39 8.68 -14.72 39.42
C LYS A 39 8.40 -13.24 39.21
N GLU A 40 7.59 -12.92 38.21
CA GLU A 40 7.23 -11.53 37.85
C GLU A 40 5.71 -11.37 37.72
N ASP A 41 5.23 -10.16 38.03
CA ASP A 41 3.82 -9.82 37.85
C ASP A 41 3.57 -9.29 36.43
N ALA A 42 2.62 -9.90 35.73
CA ALA A 42 2.31 -9.57 34.35
C ALA A 42 1.82 -8.12 34.19
N ILE A 43 1.09 -7.57 35.17
CA ILE A 43 0.61 -6.19 35.12
C ILE A 43 1.80 -5.24 35.27
N SER A 44 2.72 -5.51 36.18
CA SER A 44 3.96 -4.74 36.35
C SER A 44 4.78 -4.70 35.06
N VAL A 45 5.04 -5.86 34.43
CA VAL A 45 5.79 -5.93 33.17
C VAL A 45 5.13 -5.13 32.05
N LEU A 46 3.79 -5.18 31.95
CA LEU A 46 3.03 -4.39 30.99
C LEU A 46 3.13 -2.89 31.27
N ASP A 47 3.00 -2.49 32.54
CA ASP A 47 3.07 -1.09 32.95
C ASP A 47 4.45 -0.48 32.66
N ASP A 48 5.52 -1.23 32.93
CA ASP A 48 6.90 -0.83 32.69
C ASP A 48 7.19 -0.55 31.21
N PHE A 49 6.56 -1.31 30.31
CA PHE A 49 6.66 -1.06 28.88
C PHE A 49 5.72 0.05 28.41
N TYR A 50 4.44 -0.04 28.81
CA TYR A 50 3.38 0.74 28.18
C TYR A 50 3.39 2.20 28.61
N LYS A 51 3.71 2.52 29.87
CA LYS A 51 3.72 3.91 30.35
C LYS A 51 4.79 4.76 29.66
N PRO A 52 6.07 4.34 29.58
CA PRO A 52 7.08 5.09 28.83
C PRO A 52 6.76 5.16 27.34
N PHE A 53 6.31 4.04 26.74
CA PHE A 53 5.95 3.99 25.33
C PHE A 53 4.84 4.98 24.97
N LEU A 54 3.82 5.15 25.82
CA LEU A 54 2.75 6.12 25.58
C LEU A 54 3.26 7.56 25.53
N ILE A 55 4.21 7.92 26.39
CA ILE A 55 4.80 9.27 26.40
C ILE A 55 5.54 9.51 25.08
N GLU A 56 6.43 8.59 24.71
CA GLU A 56 7.19 8.66 23.46
C GLU A 56 6.26 8.66 22.23
N LEU A 57 5.20 7.84 22.24
CA LEU A 57 4.21 7.79 21.16
C LEU A 57 3.52 9.15 20.97
N GLU A 58 3.11 9.82 22.05
CA GLU A 58 2.47 11.13 21.97
C GLU A 58 3.44 12.24 21.54
N GLU A 59 4.71 12.13 21.89
CA GLU A 59 5.76 13.03 21.38
C GLU A 59 5.98 12.81 19.87
N LYS A 60 6.20 11.56 19.44
CA LYS A 60 6.44 11.21 18.04
C LYS A 60 5.22 11.50 17.16
N LYS A 61 4.00 11.38 17.67
CA LYS A 61 2.77 11.78 16.94
C LYS A 61 2.75 13.25 16.58
N LYS A 62 3.33 14.14 17.40
CA LYS A 62 3.40 15.58 17.11
C LYS A 62 4.41 15.88 15.99
N GLU A 63 5.46 15.06 15.90
CA GLU A 63 6.51 15.15 14.88
C GLU A 63 6.13 14.43 13.57
N ALA A 64 5.14 13.54 13.62
CA ALA A 64 4.74 12.66 12.54
C ALA A 64 4.10 13.43 11.37
N GLY A 65 4.93 13.91 10.45
CA GLY A 65 4.51 14.19 9.09
C GLY A 65 4.02 12.90 8.41
N MET A 66 3.05 13.01 7.50
CA MET A 66 2.62 11.86 6.67
C MET A 66 3.84 11.28 5.94
N ILE A 67 4.14 9.98 6.13
CA ILE A 67 5.19 9.26 5.41
C ILE A 67 4.97 9.44 3.91
N GLN A 68 5.79 10.26 3.26
CA GLN A 68 5.67 10.58 1.84
C GLN A 68 6.41 9.53 1.01
N ILE A 69 5.73 8.42 0.71
CA ILE A 69 6.24 7.48 -0.30
C ILE A 69 5.89 8.07 -1.67
N LYS A 70 6.90 8.50 -2.42
CA LYS A 70 6.77 8.97 -3.81
C LYS A 70 7.41 7.95 -4.74
N GLU A 71 6.61 7.37 -5.62
CA GLU A 71 7.13 6.67 -6.80
C GLU A 71 6.88 7.60 -8.01
N GLU A 72 7.94 7.99 -8.72
CA GLU A 72 7.80 8.80 -9.94
C GLU A 72 7.16 7.99 -11.07
N THR A 73 6.37 8.66 -11.90
CA THR A 73 5.66 8.01 -13.00
C THR A 73 5.81 8.80 -14.29
N ASN A 74 5.73 8.10 -15.42
CA ASN A 74 5.74 8.72 -16.75
C ASN A 74 4.41 9.39 -17.11
N GLU A 75 3.41 9.37 -16.22
CA GLU A 75 2.08 9.95 -16.47
C GLU A 75 2.10 11.47 -16.26
N LYS A 76 1.56 12.23 -17.22
CA LYS A 76 1.42 13.68 -17.12
C LYS A 76 0.07 14.06 -16.52
N CYS A 77 0.08 15.10 -15.68
CA CYS A 77 -1.13 15.66 -15.10
C CYS A 77 -2.03 16.22 -16.21
N PRO A 78 -3.31 15.82 -16.28
CA PRO A 78 -4.22 16.26 -17.34
C PRO A 78 -4.56 17.75 -17.24
N LYS A 79 -4.31 18.38 -16.08
CA LYS A 79 -4.63 19.80 -15.85
C LYS A 79 -3.48 20.75 -16.15
N CYS A 80 -2.23 20.37 -15.83
CA CYS A 80 -1.09 21.27 -15.95
C CYS A 80 0.14 20.69 -16.68
N GLY A 81 0.08 19.44 -17.14
CA GLY A 81 1.15 18.79 -17.90
C GLY A 81 2.38 18.35 -17.08
N LYS A 82 2.53 18.81 -15.82
CA LYS A 82 3.59 18.35 -14.92
C LYS A 82 3.49 16.84 -14.64
N PRO A 83 4.60 16.15 -14.32
CA PRO A 83 4.56 14.72 -13.98
C PRO A 83 3.60 14.42 -12.83
N MET A 84 3.01 13.24 -12.81
CA MET A 84 2.29 12.69 -11.67
C MET A 84 3.22 11.78 -10.85
N ALA A 85 3.03 11.76 -9.55
CA ALA A 85 3.71 10.85 -8.63
C ALA A 85 2.67 9.96 -7.93
N ILE A 86 3.01 8.71 -7.66
CA ILE A 86 2.19 7.84 -6.82
C ILE A 86 2.42 8.26 -5.38
N ARG A 87 1.32 8.51 -4.67
CA ARG A 87 1.28 8.76 -3.23
C ARG A 87 0.38 7.75 -2.54
N PHE A 88 0.48 7.68 -1.23
CA PHE A 88 -0.30 6.77 -0.39
C PHE A 88 -1.22 7.55 0.54
N SER A 89 -2.43 7.05 0.69
CA SER A 89 -3.40 7.53 1.68
C SER A 89 -3.91 6.35 2.51
N LYS A 90 -4.75 6.60 3.52
CA LYS A 90 -5.47 5.55 4.25
C LYS A 90 -6.31 4.63 3.35
N PHE A 91 -6.64 5.07 2.13
CA PHE A 91 -7.42 4.31 1.15
C PHE A 91 -6.54 3.60 0.10
N GLY A 92 -5.22 3.71 0.20
CA GLY A 92 -4.25 3.10 -0.71
C GLY A 92 -3.55 4.08 -1.63
N LYS A 93 -2.92 3.54 -2.69
CA LYS A 93 -2.16 4.29 -3.70
C LYS A 93 -3.09 5.17 -4.54
N PHE A 94 -2.62 6.34 -4.92
CA PHE A 94 -3.26 7.23 -5.88
C PHE A 94 -2.21 8.06 -6.62
N TYR A 95 -2.52 8.52 -7.82
CA TYR A 95 -1.66 9.48 -8.53
C TYR A 95 -1.98 10.89 -8.05
N ALA A 96 -0.95 11.67 -7.74
CA ALA A 96 -1.05 13.09 -7.39
C ALA A 96 -0.15 13.90 -8.33
N CYS A 97 -0.60 15.08 -8.74
CA CYS A 97 0.25 16.00 -9.48
C CYS A 97 1.51 16.38 -8.67
N SER A 98 2.67 16.35 -9.31
CA SER A 98 3.94 16.75 -8.67
C SER A 98 3.96 18.22 -8.24
N GLY A 99 3.28 19.09 -8.98
CA GLY A 99 3.14 20.52 -8.66
C GLY A 99 2.11 20.84 -7.58
N TYR A 100 1.96 19.99 -6.56
CA TYR A 100 1.19 20.32 -5.34
C TYR A 100 2.06 21.19 -4.42
N PRO A 101 1.53 22.25 -3.77
CA PRO A 101 0.11 22.54 -3.53
C PRO A 101 -0.64 23.31 -4.64
N GLU A 102 0.05 23.83 -5.66
CA GLU A 102 -0.53 24.70 -6.70
C GLU A 102 -1.52 23.95 -7.62
N CYS A 103 -1.26 22.66 -7.87
CA CYS A 103 -2.12 21.77 -8.63
C CYS A 103 -2.56 20.58 -7.77
N LYS A 104 -3.81 20.60 -7.32
CA LYS A 104 -4.42 19.56 -6.47
C LYS A 104 -5.03 18.38 -7.24
N THR A 105 -4.70 18.22 -8.52
CA THR A 105 -5.24 17.13 -9.35
C THR A 105 -4.74 15.78 -8.85
N THR A 106 -5.68 14.85 -8.65
CA THR A 106 -5.43 13.46 -8.29
C THR A 106 -6.16 12.51 -9.24
N LYS A 107 -5.67 11.28 -9.36
CA LYS A 107 -6.34 10.19 -10.08
C LYS A 107 -6.26 8.89 -9.27
N PRO A 108 -7.27 8.00 -9.37
CA PRO A 108 -7.21 6.70 -8.73
C PRO A 108 -6.06 5.87 -9.31
N PHE A 109 -5.35 5.13 -8.46
CA PHE A 109 -4.39 4.12 -8.90
C PHE A 109 -5.15 2.84 -9.22
N LEU A 110 -5.40 2.57 -10.51
CA LEU A 110 -6.09 1.36 -10.95
C LEU A 110 -5.08 0.27 -11.30
N PHE A 111 -5.24 -0.92 -10.73
CA PHE A 111 -4.45 -2.09 -11.10
C PHE A 111 -4.96 -2.65 -12.42
N VAL A 112 -4.41 -2.16 -13.53
CA VAL A 112 -4.74 -2.66 -14.86
C VAL A 112 -4.21 -4.09 -15.03
N VAL A 113 -5.09 -4.99 -15.45
CA VAL A 113 -4.74 -6.35 -15.84
C VAL A 113 -4.12 -6.31 -17.22
N LYS A 114 -2.82 -6.63 -17.32
CA LYS A 114 -2.11 -6.69 -18.59
C LYS A 114 -2.71 -7.77 -19.52
N ASN A 115 -2.65 -7.52 -20.83
CA ASN A 115 -3.10 -8.45 -21.89
C ASN A 115 -4.59 -8.87 -21.78
N ARG A 116 -5.43 -8.01 -21.20
CA ARG A 116 -6.86 -8.22 -21.07
C ARG A 116 -7.59 -6.93 -21.36
N LYS A 117 -8.61 -6.99 -22.22
CA LYS A 117 -9.47 -5.86 -22.54
C LYS A 117 -10.92 -6.19 -22.21
N CYS A 118 -11.70 -5.15 -21.96
CA CYS A 118 -13.12 -5.26 -21.70
C CYS A 118 -13.83 -5.80 -22.94
N PRO A 119 -14.59 -6.90 -22.84
CA PRO A 119 -15.29 -7.46 -24.00
C PRO A 119 -16.46 -6.59 -24.49
N LYS A 120 -16.94 -5.64 -23.66
CA LYS A 120 -18.03 -4.72 -24.04
C LYS A 120 -17.54 -3.48 -24.80
N CYS A 121 -16.37 -2.95 -24.45
CA CYS A 121 -15.93 -1.63 -24.94
C CYS A 121 -14.44 -1.53 -25.28
N ALA A 122 -13.72 -2.65 -25.27
CA ALA A 122 -12.27 -2.72 -25.47
C ALA A 122 -11.41 -1.87 -24.50
N GLY A 123 -12.02 -1.31 -23.45
CA GLY A 123 -11.33 -0.55 -22.40
C GLY A 123 -10.45 -1.44 -21.53
N ASP A 124 -9.65 -0.84 -20.66
CA ASP A 124 -8.80 -1.60 -19.74
C ASP A 124 -9.62 -2.35 -18.69
N ILE A 125 -9.15 -3.53 -18.33
CA ILE A 125 -9.67 -4.27 -17.18
C ILE A 125 -8.84 -3.91 -15.96
N VAL A 126 -9.52 -3.58 -14.87
CA VAL A 126 -8.88 -3.20 -13.61
C VAL A 126 -9.35 -4.10 -12.48
N VAL A 127 -8.47 -4.36 -11.51
CA VAL A 127 -8.82 -5.07 -10.28
C VAL A 127 -9.60 -4.13 -9.36
N LYS A 128 -10.76 -4.59 -8.88
CA LYS A 128 -11.62 -3.89 -7.92
C LYS A 128 -11.92 -4.81 -6.73
N PHE A 129 -12.42 -4.22 -5.64
CA PHE A 129 -12.76 -4.93 -4.42
C PHE A 129 -14.16 -4.51 -3.96
N THR A 130 -14.95 -5.46 -3.46
CA THR A 130 -16.21 -5.17 -2.78
C THR A 130 -15.97 -4.47 -1.43
N LYS A 131 -17.05 -4.00 -0.78
CA LYS A 131 -16.99 -3.51 0.61
C LYS A 131 -16.39 -4.54 1.57
N THR A 132 -16.63 -5.82 1.32
CA THR A 132 -16.10 -6.97 2.07
C THR A 132 -14.71 -7.43 1.58
N ARG A 133 -14.00 -6.61 0.80
CA ARG A 133 -12.66 -6.91 0.25
C ARG A 133 -12.58 -8.13 -0.68
N LYS A 134 -13.72 -8.63 -1.19
CA LYS A 134 -13.71 -9.69 -2.21
C LYS A 134 -13.24 -9.11 -3.54
N LYS A 135 -12.22 -9.74 -4.14
CA LYS A 135 -11.62 -9.31 -5.41
C LYS A 135 -12.54 -9.60 -6.59
N PHE A 136 -12.65 -8.65 -7.52
CA PHE A 136 -13.27 -8.83 -8.82
C PHE A 136 -12.56 -7.98 -9.89
N TYR A 137 -12.89 -8.21 -11.15
CA TYR A 137 -12.34 -7.51 -12.31
C TYR A 137 -13.44 -6.69 -12.95
N GLY A 138 -13.19 -5.42 -13.26
CA GLY A 138 -14.19 -4.55 -13.88
C GLY A 138 -13.58 -3.65 -14.95
N CYS A 139 -14.43 -3.07 -15.80
CA CYS A 139 -13.97 -2.08 -16.78
C CYS A 139 -13.49 -0.79 -16.09
N SER A 140 -12.40 -0.20 -16.62
CA SER A 140 -11.88 1.11 -16.22
C SER A 140 -12.87 2.25 -16.49
N ASN A 141 -13.75 2.09 -17.48
CA ASN A 141 -14.68 3.12 -17.94
C ASN A 141 -16.00 3.16 -17.16
N TYR A 142 -16.13 2.45 -16.04
CA TYR A 142 -17.31 2.60 -15.18
C TYR A 142 -17.49 4.07 -14.74
N PRO A 143 -18.70 4.65 -14.76
CA PRO A 143 -20.00 3.99 -14.93
C PRO A 143 -20.47 3.81 -16.38
N THR A 144 -19.74 4.30 -17.38
CA THR A 144 -20.17 4.20 -18.79
C THR A 144 -20.06 2.77 -19.34
N CYS A 145 -19.24 1.93 -18.72
CA CYS A 145 -19.22 0.48 -18.95
C CYS A 145 -19.33 -0.28 -17.63
N ASP A 146 -20.35 -1.12 -17.52
CA ASP A 146 -20.72 -1.90 -16.34
C ASP A 146 -20.09 -3.32 -16.30
N PHE A 147 -19.25 -3.66 -17.28
CA PHE A 147 -18.64 -5.00 -17.34
C PHE A 147 -17.88 -5.32 -16.05
N SER A 148 -18.18 -6.50 -15.49
CA SER A 148 -17.49 -7.06 -14.35
C SER A 148 -17.42 -8.59 -14.43
N ALA A 149 -16.40 -9.17 -13.81
CA ALA A 149 -16.18 -10.60 -13.73
C ALA A 149 -15.51 -10.97 -12.40
N TRP A 150 -15.89 -12.12 -11.84
CA TRP A 150 -15.33 -12.64 -10.59
C TRP A 150 -14.02 -13.41 -10.78
N ALA A 151 -13.74 -13.88 -11.99
CA ALA A 151 -12.57 -14.71 -12.28
C ALA A 151 -11.89 -14.24 -13.57
N LEU A 152 -10.55 -14.24 -13.57
CA LEU A 152 -9.74 -13.67 -14.66
C LEU A 152 -9.84 -14.49 -15.96
N ASN A 153 -9.97 -15.81 -15.83
CA ASN A 153 -10.16 -16.73 -16.95
C ASN A 153 -11.46 -16.49 -17.74
N LYS A 154 -12.42 -15.75 -17.18
CA LYS A 154 -13.64 -15.33 -17.88
C LYS A 154 -13.44 -14.13 -18.79
N ILE A 155 -12.23 -13.56 -18.84
CA ILE A 155 -11.87 -12.42 -19.68
C ILE A 155 -10.86 -12.93 -20.71
N GLN A 156 -11.17 -12.77 -22.00
CA GLN A 156 -10.34 -13.23 -23.10
C GLN A 156 -8.96 -12.55 -23.07
N GLU A 157 -7.90 -13.33 -23.30
CA GLU A 157 -6.56 -12.80 -23.52
C GLU A 157 -6.54 -12.03 -24.84
N THR A 158 -6.00 -10.82 -24.85
CA THR A 158 -5.57 -10.22 -26.12
C THR A 158 -4.24 -10.87 -26.48
N VAL A 159 -4.26 -11.79 -27.45
CA VAL A 159 -3.06 -12.45 -27.96
C VAL A 159 -2.06 -11.37 -28.39
N LYS A 160 -0.81 -11.46 -27.92
CA LYS A 160 0.28 -10.60 -28.42
C LYS A 160 0.53 -10.96 -29.89
N PRO A 161 0.56 -9.98 -30.83
CA PRO A 161 1.10 -10.24 -32.15
C PRO A 161 2.63 -10.21 -32.03
N ASP A 162 3.27 -11.34 -31.77
CA ASP A 162 4.67 -11.61 -32.16
C ASP A 162 5.03 -13.06 -31.88
N GLU A 163 4.75 -13.91 -32.87
CA GLU A 163 5.52 -15.11 -33.25
C GLU A 163 4.95 -15.67 -34.56
N LYS A 164 4.91 -14.86 -35.63
CA LYS A 164 4.93 -15.44 -36.98
C LYS A 164 6.37 -15.87 -37.25
N LYS A 165 6.65 -17.11 -36.89
CA LYS A 165 7.84 -17.85 -37.31
C LYS A 165 8.03 -17.68 -38.82
N THR A 166 9.23 -17.23 -39.17
CA THR A 166 9.90 -17.55 -40.43
C THR A 166 9.84 -19.07 -40.65
N SER A 167 9.07 -19.52 -41.65
CA SER A 167 9.25 -20.85 -42.24
C SER A 167 8.51 -20.97 -43.58
N SER A 168 9.31 -21.32 -44.60
CA SER A 168 9.02 -21.68 -45.99
C SER A 168 8.91 -20.54 -47.00
#